data_AF-A0A953I7E0-F1
#
_entry.id   AF-A0A953I7E0-F1
#
_cell.length_a   1.000
_cell.length_b   1.000
_cell.length_c   1.000
_cell.angle_alpha   90.00
_cell.angle_beta   90.00
_cell.angle_gamma   90.00
#
_symmetry.space_group_name_H-M   'P 1'
#
loop_
_entity.id
_entity.type
_entity.pdbx_description
1 polymer ?
#
loop_
_entity_poly.entity_id
_entity_poly.type
_entity_poly.pdbx_seq_one_letter_code
_entity_poly.pdbx_strand_id
1 'polypeptide(L)'
;MPRRTPTSLLLALLILLSACSRSPGPGPGNSAPGADHGAGAAALVVAAPEDLALPALDGVDVLRTPEPAAALTRGEADAAVMRGDPPPTLTALPLRTVERIIMQGWLDEPMALTRAEAEALLAELGPPGEPGRGALAAGRLADLRPGWRAVPVDGVAPTPQSVRSGEYPLADRLVLAFRPEDADRVAPLGAALRHALGAGGTGGGSGAQEWASLSVVGDMMLARGVARAMRENGTLYPVEKVREHLAAADLAFANLESPIGVKGRPLPGKQIWFRAEPEAVEVLRAAGLDGVTVANNHILDYDEENFLETLDFLGEAGIPWTGGGRDLAEARRPLVLEARGVRIAFLGYSEFADLFFDWDYPRSFAATEDRPGVPAIREDWLAEDIRAARQVADVVAVALHWGVEFTNSP
;
A
#
# COMPACT_ATOMS: atom_id res chain seq x y z
N MET A 1 -36.04 22.97 12.21
CA MET A 1 -36.74 21.71 12.58
C MET A 1 -35.69 20.64 12.81
N PRO A 2 -35.64 19.98 13.99
CA PRO A 2 -34.69 18.91 14.27
C PRO A 2 -35.26 17.53 13.90
N ARG A 3 -34.37 16.53 13.83
CA ARG A 3 -34.58 15.07 13.65
C ARG A 3 -34.72 14.63 12.18
N ARG A 4 -34.03 13.59 11.69
CA ARG A 4 -33.79 12.26 12.30
C ARG A 4 -32.46 11.65 11.84
N THR A 5 -31.77 11.02 12.78
CA THR A 5 -30.80 9.93 12.58
C THR A 5 -31.53 8.66 12.11
N PRO A 6 -30.89 7.75 11.33
CA PRO A 6 -31.37 6.38 11.17
C PRO A 6 -30.43 5.43 11.93
N THR A 7 -30.75 5.11 13.19
CA THR A 7 -30.05 4.08 13.97
C THR A 7 -30.99 2.97 14.47
N SER A 8 -32.21 2.88 13.95
CA SER A 8 -33.28 2.07 14.58
C SER A 8 -33.82 0.92 13.75
N LEU A 9 -33.16 0.51 12.66
CA LEU A 9 -33.66 -0.57 11.79
C LEU A 9 -32.96 -1.92 11.96
N LEU A 10 -31.87 -2.04 12.73
CA LEU A 10 -31.15 -3.30 12.87
C LEU A 10 -31.60 -4.20 14.02
N LEU A 11 -32.44 -3.71 14.95
CA LEU A 11 -32.81 -4.46 16.16
C LEU A 11 -34.01 -5.40 15.98
N ALA A 12 -34.80 -5.25 14.92
CA ALA A 12 -36.04 -6.02 14.74
C ALA A 12 -35.80 -7.45 14.20
N LEU A 13 -34.58 -7.80 13.76
CA LEU A 13 -34.31 -9.12 13.15
C LEU A 13 -33.76 -10.16 14.13
N LEU A 14 -33.38 -9.77 15.34
CA LEU A 14 -32.86 -10.68 16.38
C LEU A 14 -33.97 -11.41 17.17
N ILE A 15 -35.24 -10.99 17.06
CA ILE A 15 -36.35 -11.50 17.88
C ILE A 15 -37.08 -12.71 17.26
N LEU A 16 -36.78 -13.12 16.02
CA LEU A 16 -37.59 -14.14 15.31
C LEU A 16 -36.94 -15.52 15.09
N LEU A 17 -35.80 -15.83 15.71
CA LEU A 17 -35.15 -17.14 15.52
C LEU A 17 -34.86 -17.84 16.86
N SER A 18 -35.89 -18.50 17.41
CA SER A 18 -35.73 -19.72 18.21
C SER A 18 -37.09 -20.40 18.40
N ALA A 19 -37.46 -21.27 17.47
CA ALA A 19 -38.43 -22.33 17.73
C ALA A 19 -37.75 -23.67 17.38
N CYS A 20 -37.78 -24.59 18.36
CA CYS A 20 -37.35 -26.00 18.32
C CYS A 20 -35.82 -26.22 18.26
N SER A 21 -35.17 -27.02 19.12
CA SER A 21 -35.61 -28.00 20.11
C SER A 21 -34.43 -28.36 21.02
N ARG A 22 -34.62 -28.45 22.35
CA ARG A 22 -33.77 -29.26 23.23
C ARG A 22 -34.63 -30.20 24.06
N SER A 23 -34.26 -31.47 24.03
CA SER A 23 -34.39 -32.42 25.13
C SER A 23 -33.15 -33.31 25.06
N PRO A 24 -32.43 -33.49 26.18
CA PRO A 24 -32.72 -34.66 27.02
C PRO A 24 -32.91 -34.26 28.49
N GLY A 25 -33.89 -34.90 29.14
CA GLY A 25 -34.29 -34.58 30.50
C GLY A 25 -33.38 -35.15 31.60
N PRO A 26 -33.56 -34.72 32.86
CA PRO A 26 -33.09 -35.44 34.03
C PRO A 26 -34.18 -36.34 34.64
N GLY A 27 -33.75 -37.42 35.28
CA GLY A 27 -34.58 -38.28 36.13
C GLY A 27 -35.04 -37.59 37.44
N PRO A 28 -35.68 -38.34 38.35
CA PRO A 28 -37.04 -38.02 38.79
C PRO A 28 -37.13 -37.24 40.11
N GLY A 29 -38.16 -36.39 40.22
CA GLY A 29 -38.55 -35.74 41.46
C GLY A 29 -39.94 -35.11 41.36
N ASN A 30 -40.87 -35.63 42.15
CA ASN A 30 -42.29 -35.29 42.23
C ASN A 30 -42.56 -33.82 42.59
N SER A 31 -43.49 -33.14 41.89
CA SER A 31 -44.77 -32.58 42.42
C SER A 31 -45.29 -31.29 41.72
N ALA A 32 -46.50 -31.42 41.17
CA ALA A 32 -47.61 -30.47 40.90
C ALA A 32 -47.42 -29.14 40.11
N PRO A 33 -48.41 -28.74 39.27
CA PRO A 33 -48.27 -27.65 38.29
C PRO A 33 -48.84 -26.30 38.78
N GLY A 34 -48.22 -25.20 38.36
CA GLY A 34 -48.77 -23.86 38.58
C GLY A 34 -48.04 -22.78 37.80
N ALA A 35 -48.81 -22.09 36.94
CA ALA A 35 -48.57 -20.79 36.32
C ALA A 35 -47.43 -20.67 35.27
N ASP A 36 -47.88 -20.71 34.03
CA ASP A 36 -47.18 -20.27 32.82
C ASP A 36 -46.84 -18.76 32.91
N HIS A 37 -45.57 -18.46 33.14
CA HIS A 37 -44.98 -17.13 32.91
C HIS A 37 -44.22 -17.19 31.59
N GLY A 38 -44.61 -16.30 30.65
CA GLY A 38 -44.08 -16.24 29.29
C GLY A 38 -42.56 -16.35 29.23
N ALA A 39 -42.09 -17.26 28.37
CA ALA A 39 -40.69 -17.55 28.16
C ALA A 39 -39.96 -16.32 27.59
N GLY A 40 -39.24 -15.60 28.45
CA GLY A 40 -38.24 -14.63 28.00
C GLY A 40 -37.11 -15.38 27.30
N ALA A 41 -36.77 -14.98 26.08
CA ALA A 41 -35.58 -15.48 25.40
C ALA A 41 -34.36 -15.20 26.29
N ALA A 42 -33.61 -16.24 26.66
CA ALA A 42 -32.39 -16.09 27.45
C ALA A 42 -31.41 -15.17 26.72
N ALA A 43 -30.90 -14.16 27.41
CA ALA A 43 -29.86 -13.28 26.87
C ALA A 43 -28.64 -14.10 26.46
N LEU A 44 -28.03 -13.75 25.32
CA LEU A 44 -26.86 -14.44 24.81
C LEU A 44 -25.62 -13.92 25.54
N VAL A 45 -24.80 -14.82 26.09
CA VAL A 45 -23.62 -14.45 26.87
C VAL A 45 -22.38 -14.45 25.97
N VAL A 46 -21.67 -13.33 25.90
CA VAL A 46 -20.44 -13.17 25.11
C VAL A 46 -19.26 -12.94 26.04
N ALA A 47 -18.29 -13.85 26.02
CA ALA A 47 -17.04 -13.65 26.75
C ALA A 47 -16.13 -12.66 26.00
N ALA A 48 -15.49 -11.73 26.70
CA ALA A 48 -14.54 -10.78 26.11
C ALA A 48 -13.44 -10.37 27.10
N PRO A 49 -12.24 -9.99 26.62
CA PRO A 49 -11.18 -9.43 27.44
C PRO A 49 -11.65 -8.19 28.21
N GLU A 50 -11.03 -7.95 29.36
CA GLU A 50 -11.33 -6.79 30.21
C GLU A 50 -10.96 -5.45 29.55
N ASP A 51 -9.86 -5.42 28.80
CA ASP A 51 -9.36 -4.24 28.08
C ASP A 51 -10.14 -3.93 26.79
N LEU A 52 -11.00 -4.86 26.34
CA LEU A 52 -11.68 -4.74 25.06
C LEU A 52 -13.05 -4.09 25.20
N ALA A 53 -13.17 -2.80 24.86
CA ALA A 53 -14.48 -2.15 24.78
C ALA A 53 -15.35 -2.78 23.66
N LEU A 54 -16.56 -3.23 24.03
CA LEU A 54 -17.57 -3.73 23.10
C LEU A 54 -18.81 -2.84 23.14
N PRO A 55 -19.49 -2.62 22.00
CA PRO A 55 -20.74 -1.86 21.97
C PRO A 55 -21.82 -2.61 22.76
N ALA A 56 -22.68 -1.86 23.45
CA ALA A 56 -23.86 -2.44 24.08
C ALA A 56 -24.86 -2.88 23.00
N LEU A 57 -25.31 -4.13 23.08
CA LEU A 57 -26.32 -4.72 22.18
C LEU A 57 -27.46 -5.27 23.03
N ASP A 58 -28.71 -4.97 22.66
CA ASP A 58 -29.87 -5.46 23.41
C ASP A 58 -29.95 -7.00 23.36
N GLY A 59 -30.19 -7.62 24.51
CA GLY A 59 -30.27 -9.07 24.65
C GLY A 59 -28.92 -9.80 24.64
N VAL A 60 -27.80 -9.08 24.76
CA VAL A 60 -26.45 -9.64 24.85
C VAL A 60 -25.80 -9.21 26.16
N ASP A 61 -25.43 -10.19 26.98
CA ASP A 61 -24.66 -9.98 28.20
C ASP A 61 -23.18 -10.21 27.94
N VAL A 62 -22.31 -9.33 28.45
CA VAL A 62 -20.86 -9.45 28.24
C VAL A 62 -20.19 -9.98 29.51
N LEU A 63 -19.67 -11.21 29.43
CA LEU A 63 -18.82 -11.80 30.46
C LEU A 63 -17.38 -11.30 30.28
N ARG A 64 -16.90 -10.48 31.21
CA ARG A 64 -15.51 -9.99 31.21
C ARG A 64 -14.60 -11.03 31.83
N THR A 65 -13.57 -11.45 31.09
CA THR A 65 -12.65 -12.50 31.53
C THR A 65 -11.30 -12.40 30.83
N PRO A 66 -10.19 -12.73 31.50
CA PRO A 66 -8.87 -12.83 30.87
C PRO A 66 -8.76 -13.99 29.87
N GLU A 67 -9.65 -14.99 29.92
CA GLU A 67 -9.61 -16.17 29.04
C GLU A 67 -10.95 -16.42 28.30
N PRO A 68 -11.32 -15.58 27.31
CA PRO A 68 -12.62 -15.68 26.64
C PRO A 68 -12.87 -17.03 25.95
N ALA A 69 -11.86 -17.57 25.26
CA ALA A 69 -11.96 -18.85 24.59
C ALA A 69 -12.17 -20.02 25.56
N ALA A 70 -11.55 -19.94 26.76
CA ALA A 70 -11.72 -20.96 27.79
C ALA A 70 -13.11 -20.89 28.41
N ALA A 71 -13.65 -19.69 28.67
CA ALA A 71 -15.01 -19.49 29.16
C ALA A 71 -16.05 -20.07 28.18
N LEU A 72 -15.88 -19.83 26.88
CA LEU A 72 -16.70 -20.45 25.83
C LEU A 72 -16.60 -21.98 25.83
N THR A 73 -15.37 -22.52 25.98
CA THR A 73 -15.15 -23.98 26.01
C THR A 73 -15.79 -24.64 27.24
N ARG A 74 -15.83 -23.94 28.39
CA ARG A 74 -16.50 -24.40 29.62
C ARG A 74 -18.03 -24.22 29.59
N GLY A 75 -18.57 -23.58 28.55
CA GLY A 75 -20.01 -23.30 28.44
C GLY A 75 -20.50 -22.15 29.31
N GLU A 76 -19.58 -21.29 29.79
CA GLU A 76 -19.91 -20.07 30.54
C GLU A 76 -20.38 -18.94 29.62
N ALA A 77 -20.09 -19.06 28.32
CA ALA A 77 -20.52 -18.13 27.28
C ALA A 77 -20.97 -18.89 26.02
N ASP A 78 -21.85 -18.26 25.25
CA ASP A 78 -22.34 -18.75 23.96
C ASP A 78 -21.39 -18.42 22.81
N ALA A 79 -20.66 -17.30 22.94
CA ALA A 79 -19.62 -16.89 22.02
C ALA A 79 -18.50 -16.16 22.78
N ALA A 80 -17.34 -16.02 22.15
CA ALA A 80 -16.22 -15.27 22.70
C ALA A 80 -15.69 -14.28 21.67
N VAL A 81 -15.58 -13.01 22.03
CA VAL A 81 -14.78 -12.06 21.26
C VAL A 81 -13.34 -12.14 21.77
N MET A 82 -12.39 -12.34 20.87
CA MET A 82 -10.98 -12.46 21.23
C MET A 82 -10.05 -11.81 20.21
N ARG A 83 -8.81 -11.56 20.62
CA ARG A 83 -7.73 -11.12 19.75
C ARG A 83 -7.00 -12.35 19.20
N GLY A 84 -6.63 -12.31 17.92
CA GLY A 84 -5.89 -13.38 17.25
C GLY A 84 -6.77 -14.55 16.82
N ASP A 85 -6.14 -15.68 16.53
CA ASP A 85 -6.81 -16.88 16.05
C ASP A 85 -7.38 -17.71 17.20
N PRO A 86 -8.58 -18.30 17.04
CA PRO A 86 -9.15 -19.17 18.06
C PRO A 86 -8.43 -20.54 18.12
N PRO A 87 -8.64 -21.32 19.19
CA PRO A 87 -8.35 -22.75 19.19
C PRO A 87 -8.99 -23.48 17.98
N PRO A 88 -8.35 -24.53 17.42
CA PRO A 88 -8.87 -25.27 16.26
C PRO A 88 -10.25 -25.90 16.45
N THR A 89 -10.69 -26.08 17.69
CA THR A 89 -11.99 -26.64 18.06
C THR A 89 -13.14 -25.64 17.91
N LEU A 90 -12.85 -24.36 17.67
CA LEU A 90 -13.83 -23.29 17.57
C LEU A 90 -13.86 -22.72 16.15
N THR A 91 -15.04 -22.32 15.70
CA THR A 91 -15.19 -21.51 14.49
C THR A 91 -14.97 -20.05 14.85
N ALA A 92 -14.27 -19.29 13.99
CA ALA A 92 -14.16 -17.84 14.13
C ALA A 92 -14.72 -17.10 12.93
N LEU A 93 -15.42 -16.01 13.21
CA LEU A 93 -15.78 -15.00 12.23
C LEU A 93 -14.95 -13.74 12.48
N PRO A 94 -14.31 -13.17 11.45
CA PRO A 94 -13.62 -11.88 11.60
C PRO A 94 -14.64 -10.79 11.95
N LEU A 95 -14.29 -9.93 12.91
CA LEU A 95 -15.08 -8.74 13.27
C LEU A 95 -14.45 -7.48 12.69
N ARG A 96 -13.19 -7.20 13.03
CA ARG A 96 -12.40 -6.06 12.51
C ARG A 96 -10.92 -6.24 12.84
N THR A 97 -10.08 -5.37 12.30
CA THR A 97 -8.69 -5.17 12.77
C THR A 97 -8.61 -3.89 13.60
N VAL A 98 -7.94 -3.95 14.75
CA VAL A 98 -7.54 -2.76 15.50
C VAL A 98 -6.18 -2.32 14.99
N GLU A 99 -6.17 -1.31 14.13
CA GLU A 99 -4.95 -0.76 13.56
C GLU A 99 -4.22 0.09 14.59
N ARG A 100 -2.93 -0.20 14.79
CA ARG A 100 -2.00 0.64 15.54
C ARG A 100 -0.69 0.63 14.78
N ILE A 101 -0.21 1.78 14.37
CA ILE A 101 1.09 1.96 13.75
C ILE A 101 1.88 3.01 14.51
N ILE A 102 3.20 2.90 14.46
CA ILE A 102 4.10 3.96 14.88
C ILE A 102 4.58 4.67 13.61
N MET A 103 4.56 6.00 13.67
CA MET A 103 5.01 6.87 12.61
C MET A 103 6.24 7.63 13.08
N GLN A 104 7.17 7.82 12.15
CA GLN A 104 8.43 8.53 12.33
C GLN A 104 8.45 9.70 11.34
N GLY A 105 8.60 10.92 11.85
CA GLY A 105 8.88 12.10 11.03
C GLY A 105 10.31 12.03 10.49
N TRP A 106 10.62 12.82 9.48
CA TRP A 106 11.93 12.86 8.80
C TRP A 106 13.12 12.50 9.70
N LEU A 107 13.83 11.42 9.40
CA LEU A 107 15.11 11.06 10.01
C LEU A 107 16.05 10.59 8.91
N ASP A 108 17.35 10.78 9.14
CA ASP A 108 18.37 10.33 8.20
C ASP A 108 18.44 8.79 8.17
N GLU A 109 18.11 8.14 9.30
CA GLU A 109 18.14 6.68 9.43
C GLU A 109 16.74 6.06 9.67
N PRO A 110 16.38 5.00 8.93
CA PRO A 110 15.16 4.23 9.17
C PRO A 110 15.13 3.65 10.58
N MET A 111 14.05 3.87 11.33
CA MET A 111 13.81 3.11 12.55
C MET A 111 13.12 1.78 12.22
N ALA A 112 13.56 0.70 12.87
CA ALA A 112 12.85 -0.56 12.95
C ALA A 112 12.85 -1.00 14.42
N LEU A 113 11.71 -1.49 14.90
CA LEU A 113 11.53 -1.84 16.31
C LEU A 113 11.23 -3.33 16.47
N THR A 114 11.59 -3.89 17.62
CA THR A 114 10.97 -5.12 18.08
C THR A 114 9.55 -4.84 18.57
N ARG A 115 8.69 -5.86 18.62
CA ARG A 115 7.33 -5.72 19.19
C ARG A 115 7.34 -5.15 20.61
N ALA A 116 8.26 -5.62 21.46
CA ALA A 116 8.35 -5.16 22.85
C ALA A 116 8.69 -3.66 22.94
N GLU A 117 9.66 -3.19 22.15
CA GLU A 117 10.02 -1.76 22.09
C GLU A 117 8.86 -0.92 21.56
N ALA A 118 8.18 -1.41 20.51
CA ALA A 118 7.04 -0.73 19.92
C ALA A 118 5.86 -0.62 20.89
N GLU A 119 5.54 -1.68 21.64
CA GLU A 119 4.49 -1.67 22.67
C GLU A 119 4.82 -0.72 23.82
N ALA A 120 6.08 -0.67 24.28
CA ALA A 120 6.52 0.27 25.29
C ALA A 120 6.38 1.72 24.81
N LEU A 121 6.79 1.99 23.57
CA LEU A 121 6.72 3.32 22.98
C LEU A 121 5.26 3.78 22.75
N LEU A 122 4.37 2.90 22.29
CA LEU A 122 2.95 3.21 22.08
C LEU A 122 2.25 3.79 23.32
N ALA A 123 2.68 3.40 24.53
CA ALA A 123 2.13 3.91 25.77
C ALA A 123 2.41 5.41 26.00
N GLU A 124 3.44 5.94 25.36
CA GLU A 124 3.92 7.32 25.54
C GLU A 124 3.55 8.23 24.36
N LEU A 125 3.17 7.65 23.22
CA LEU A 125 2.93 8.39 21.98
C LEU A 125 1.51 8.96 21.87
N GLY A 126 1.42 10.21 21.43
CA GLY A 126 0.18 10.86 21.03
C GLY A 126 -0.16 10.67 19.53
N PRO A 127 -1.30 11.19 19.08
CA PRO A 127 -1.68 11.20 17.65
C PRO A 127 -0.71 12.02 16.79
N PRO A 128 -0.63 11.79 15.47
CA PRO A 128 0.32 12.47 14.59
C PRO A 128 0.00 13.96 14.37
N GLY A 129 0.93 14.83 14.78
CA GLY A 129 0.95 16.26 14.47
C GLY A 129 1.72 16.60 13.18
N GLU A 130 2.14 17.85 13.02
CA GLU A 130 3.02 18.22 11.89
C GLU A 130 4.32 17.39 11.94
N PRO A 131 4.73 16.77 10.82
CA PRO A 131 5.94 15.95 10.79
C PRO A 131 7.18 16.81 11.07
N GLY A 132 7.82 16.58 12.21
CA GLY A 132 9.10 17.16 12.59
C GLY A 132 10.24 16.15 12.45
N ARG A 133 11.47 16.63 12.32
CA ARG A 133 12.64 15.75 12.26
C ARG A 133 12.76 14.95 13.55
N GLY A 134 12.76 13.63 13.48
CA GLY A 134 12.80 12.74 14.66
C GLY A 134 11.53 12.68 15.48
N ALA A 135 10.42 13.28 15.04
CA ALA A 135 9.14 13.17 15.73
C ALA A 135 8.61 11.72 15.66
N LEU A 136 7.95 11.27 16.73
CA LEU A 136 7.27 9.99 16.78
C LEU A 136 5.80 10.20 17.12
N ALA A 137 4.94 9.38 16.54
CA ALA A 137 3.50 9.42 16.79
C ALA A 137 2.86 8.04 16.65
N ALA A 138 1.77 7.82 17.36
CA ALA A 138 0.92 6.64 17.23
C ALA A 138 -0.32 7.00 16.41
N GLY A 139 -0.75 6.10 15.51
CA GLY A 139 -1.97 6.33 14.74
C GLY A 139 -2.34 5.10 13.91
N ARG A 140 -3.06 5.35 12.83
CA ARG A 140 -3.53 4.35 11.86
C ARG A 140 -2.81 4.57 10.53
N LEU A 141 -2.92 3.59 9.63
CA LEU A 141 -2.46 3.77 8.25
C LEU A 141 -3.07 5.02 7.63
N ALA A 142 -4.38 5.22 7.82
CA ALA A 142 -5.17 6.42 7.44
C ALA A 142 -4.51 7.77 7.76
N ASP A 143 -3.66 7.81 8.79
CA ASP A 143 -3.09 9.05 9.29
C ASP A 143 -1.70 9.35 8.66
N LEU A 144 -1.14 8.43 7.85
CA LEU A 144 0.09 8.65 7.09
C LEU A 144 -0.10 9.74 6.04
N ARG A 145 0.83 10.68 6.00
CA ARG A 145 0.89 11.78 5.05
C ARG A 145 2.34 12.09 4.71
N PRO A 146 2.63 12.80 3.60
CA PRO A 146 4.00 13.18 3.26
C PRO A 146 4.76 13.75 4.45
N GLY A 147 5.96 13.22 4.70
CA GLY A 147 6.81 13.58 5.85
C GLY A 147 6.68 12.69 7.08
N TRP A 148 5.66 11.83 7.14
CA TRP A 148 5.60 10.70 8.07
C TRP A 148 5.98 9.41 7.34
N ARG A 149 6.77 8.58 8.00
CA ARG A 149 7.11 7.22 7.58
C ARG A 149 6.52 6.24 8.58
N ALA A 150 5.97 5.14 8.10
CA ALA A 150 5.51 4.07 8.96
C ALA A 150 6.69 3.19 9.42
N VAL A 151 6.74 2.87 10.72
CA VAL A 151 7.83 2.13 11.34
C VAL A 151 7.59 0.62 11.23
N PRO A 152 8.51 -0.15 10.62
CA PRO A 152 8.47 -1.61 10.65
C PRO A 152 8.65 -2.15 12.07
N VAL A 153 7.90 -3.20 12.41
CA VAL A 153 8.00 -3.91 13.68
C VAL A 153 8.28 -5.38 13.41
N ASP A 154 9.28 -5.96 14.08
CA ASP A 154 9.79 -7.32 13.85
C ASP A 154 10.06 -7.61 12.34
N GLY A 155 10.54 -6.61 11.60
CA GLY A 155 10.80 -6.72 10.16
C GLY A 155 9.56 -6.63 9.25
N VAL A 156 8.35 -6.50 9.82
CA VAL A 156 7.10 -6.36 9.05
C VAL A 156 6.75 -4.88 8.95
N ALA A 157 6.65 -4.35 7.73
CA ALA A 157 6.16 -3.00 7.50
C ALA A 157 4.62 -2.96 7.62
N PRO A 158 4.03 -1.91 8.22
CA PRO A 158 2.59 -1.73 8.22
C PRO A 158 2.15 -1.29 6.82
N THR A 159 1.56 -2.22 6.07
CA THR A 159 0.92 -1.98 4.79
C THR A 159 -0.58 -2.22 4.95
N PRO A 160 -1.43 -1.73 4.04
CA PRO A 160 -2.85 -2.07 4.08
C PRO A 160 -3.10 -3.58 4.13
N GLN A 161 -2.26 -4.38 3.48
CA GLN A 161 -2.35 -5.83 3.55
C GLN A 161 -1.93 -6.38 4.92
N SER A 162 -0.73 -6.05 5.40
CA SER A 162 -0.20 -6.63 6.65
C SER A 162 -1.00 -6.18 7.88
N VAL A 163 -1.54 -4.96 7.87
CA VAL A 163 -2.43 -4.47 8.92
C VAL A 163 -3.78 -5.20 8.85
N ARG A 164 -4.46 -5.24 7.68
CA ARG A 164 -5.76 -5.91 7.56
C ARG A 164 -5.69 -7.41 7.82
N SER A 165 -4.60 -8.07 7.44
CA SER A 165 -4.39 -9.50 7.69
C SER A 165 -4.02 -9.80 9.14
N GLY A 166 -3.60 -8.79 9.92
CA GLY A 166 -3.06 -8.96 11.27
C GLY A 166 -1.63 -9.50 11.32
N GLU A 167 -0.93 -9.49 10.18
CA GLU A 167 0.48 -9.88 10.08
C GLU A 167 1.41 -8.81 10.67
N TYR A 168 1.02 -7.53 10.60
CA TYR A 168 1.78 -6.47 11.26
C TYR A 168 1.67 -6.62 12.78
N PRO A 169 2.79 -6.70 13.54
CA PRO A 169 2.78 -7.11 14.95
C PRO A 169 1.94 -6.25 15.90
N LEU A 170 1.70 -4.98 15.58
CA LEU A 170 0.88 -4.08 16.38
C LEU A 170 -0.62 -4.10 15.99
N ALA A 171 -0.97 -4.70 14.85
CA ALA A 171 -2.35 -4.83 14.40
C ALA A 171 -3.03 -6.05 15.02
N ASP A 172 -4.11 -5.85 15.78
CA ASP A 172 -4.85 -6.95 16.38
C ASP A 172 -6.03 -7.35 15.51
N ARG A 173 -6.17 -8.64 15.21
CA ARG A 173 -7.40 -9.20 14.63
C ARG A 173 -8.39 -9.45 15.74
N LEU A 174 -9.56 -8.80 15.67
CA LEU A 174 -10.69 -9.10 16.54
C LEU A 174 -11.57 -10.14 15.84
N VAL A 175 -11.83 -11.25 16.51
CA VAL A 175 -12.68 -12.33 15.99
C VAL A 175 -13.80 -12.65 16.97
N LEU A 176 -14.92 -13.14 16.45
CA LEU A 176 -15.98 -13.78 17.21
C LEU A 176 -15.82 -15.30 17.06
N ALA A 177 -15.35 -15.94 18.13
CA ALA A 177 -15.25 -17.38 18.24
C ALA A 177 -16.54 -17.98 18.81
N PHE A 178 -16.95 -19.14 18.30
CA PHE A 178 -18.11 -19.90 18.77
C PHE A 178 -17.93 -21.39 18.44
N ARG A 179 -18.71 -22.25 19.10
CA ARG A 179 -18.71 -23.68 18.80
C ARG A 179 -19.39 -23.91 17.45
N PRO A 180 -18.89 -24.80 16.57
CA PRO A 180 -19.44 -24.99 15.22
C PRO A 180 -20.96 -25.23 15.19
N GLU A 181 -21.50 -25.94 16.17
CA GLU A 181 -22.93 -26.24 16.31
C GLU A 181 -23.81 -25.03 16.64
N ASP A 182 -23.24 -23.91 17.09
CA ASP A 182 -23.98 -22.68 17.43
C ASP A 182 -23.97 -21.65 16.30
N ALA A 183 -23.47 -21.99 15.11
CA ALA A 183 -23.29 -21.05 13.99
C ALA A 183 -24.56 -20.24 13.66
N ASP A 184 -25.71 -20.89 13.54
CA ASP A 184 -26.97 -20.22 13.20
C ASP A 184 -27.44 -19.27 14.31
N ARG A 185 -27.18 -19.63 15.56
CA ARG A 185 -27.55 -18.83 16.73
C ARG A 185 -26.64 -17.61 16.90
N VAL A 186 -25.36 -17.74 16.56
CA VAL A 186 -24.33 -16.70 16.71
C VAL A 186 -24.23 -15.78 15.48
N ALA A 187 -24.69 -16.23 14.31
CA ALA A 187 -24.62 -15.45 13.06
C ALA A 187 -25.24 -14.03 13.18
N PRO A 188 -26.43 -13.83 13.79
CA PRO A 188 -27.00 -12.49 14.00
C PRO A 188 -26.13 -11.61 14.90
N LEU A 189 -25.55 -12.17 15.97
CA LEU A 189 -24.61 -11.46 16.84
C LEU A 189 -23.37 -11.03 16.05
N GLY A 190 -22.79 -11.93 15.25
CA GLY A 190 -21.64 -11.62 14.42
C GLY A 190 -21.90 -10.49 13.43
N ALA A 191 -23.10 -10.46 12.82
CA ALA A 191 -23.52 -9.36 11.96
C ALA A 191 -23.68 -8.04 12.73
N ALA A 192 -24.32 -8.08 13.91
CA ALA A 192 -24.50 -6.90 14.76
C ALA A 192 -23.17 -6.34 15.28
N LEU A 193 -22.27 -7.19 15.76
CA LEU A 193 -20.93 -6.80 16.21
C LEU A 193 -20.08 -6.25 15.07
N ARG A 194 -20.08 -6.88 13.88
CA ARG A 194 -19.40 -6.32 12.70
C ARG A 194 -19.92 -4.94 12.35
N HIS A 195 -21.24 -4.76 12.33
CA HIS A 195 -21.85 -3.47 12.05
C HIS A 195 -21.46 -2.43 13.10
N ALA A 196 -21.58 -2.76 14.39
CA ALA A 196 -21.32 -1.81 15.47
C ALA A 196 -19.81 -1.49 15.64
N LEU A 197 -18.93 -2.47 15.46
CA LEU A 197 -17.48 -2.29 15.53
C LEU A 197 -16.90 -1.67 14.25
N GLY A 198 -17.55 -1.90 13.10
CA GLY A 198 -17.25 -1.28 11.81
C GLY A 198 -17.85 0.12 11.64
N ALA A 199 -18.90 0.49 12.38
CA ALA A 199 -19.42 1.85 12.41
C ALA A 199 -18.44 2.88 13.02
N GLY A 200 -17.38 2.41 13.69
CA GLY A 200 -16.23 3.22 14.12
C GLY A 200 -15.02 3.15 13.18
N GLY A 201 -15.13 2.44 12.05
CA GLY A 201 -14.06 2.22 11.08
C GLY A 201 -14.60 1.51 9.83
N THR A 202 -14.92 2.31 8.81
CA THR A 202 -15.33 1.96 7.44
C THR A 202 -16.80 1.57 7.23
N GLY A 203 -17.50 2.41 6.47
CA GLY A 203 -18.71 2.00 5.77
C GLY A 203 -18.41 0.83 4.84
N GLY A 204 -19.30 -0.16 4.85
CA GLY A 204 -19.37 -1.22 3.87
C GLY A 204 -19.75 -0.67 2.49
N GLY A 205 -18.80 -0.07 1.81
CA GLY A 205 -18.73 -0.09 0.36
C GLY A 205 -17.80 -1.23 -0.07
N SER A 206 -17.93 -1.66 -1.31
CA SER A 206 -16.81 -2.15 -2.13
C SER A 206 -15.73 -1.05 -2.24
N GLY A 207 -15.18 -0.63 -1.09
CA GLY A 207 -14.52 0.65 -0.90
C GLY A 207 -13.37 0.80 -1.86
N ALA A 208 -13.43 1.84 -2.69
CA ALA A 208 -12.28 2.30 -3.44
C ALA A 208 -11.09 2.35 -2.48
N GLN A 209 -9.97 1.77 -2.90
CA GLN A 209 -8.71 1.84 -2.19
C GLN A 209 -8.47 3.32 -1.80
N GLU A 210 -8.47 3.64 -0.49
CA GLU A 210 -8.27 5.02 0.01
C GLU A 210 -6.83 5.54 -0.22
N TRP A 211 -6.01 4.75 -0.90
CA TRP A 211 -4.60 4.96 -1.12
C TRP A 211 -4.29 4.67 -2.58
N ALA A 212 -3.50 5.53 -3.20
CA ALA A 212 -2.82 5.20 -4.45
C ALA A 212 -1.54 4.43 -4.14
N SER A 213 -1.32 3.33 -4.84
CA SER A 213 -0.09 2.56 -4.81
C SER A 213 0.78 2.88 -6.03
N LEU A 214 2.07 3.11 -5.78
CA LEU A 214 3.06 3.40 -6.81
C LEU A 214 4.19 2.37 -6.71
N SER A 215 4.40 1.61 -7.79
CA SER A 215 5.58 0.75 -7.96
C SER A 215 6.66 1.54 -8.71
N VAL A 216 7.87 1.58 -8.17
CA VAL A 216 9.02 2.22 -8.82
C VAL A 216 10.06 1.15 -9.14
N VAL A 217 10.43 1.08 -10.42
CA VAL A 217 11.51 0.23 -10.92
C VAL A 217 12.74 1.11 -11.13
N GLY A 218 13.91 0.58 -10.76
CA GLY A 218 15.18 1.22 -11.09
C GLY A 218 15.49 1.14 -12.58
N ASP A 219 16.78 0.99 -12.89
CA ASP A 219 17.26 1.06 -14.27
C ASP A 219 16.82 -0.13 -15.11
N MET A 220 15.96 0.13 -16.09
CA MET A 220 15.58 -0.80 -17.14
C MET A 220 16.58 -0.72 -18.29
N MET A 221 17.72 -1.39 -18.10
CA MET A 221 18.74 -1.56 -19.13
C MET A 221 18.38 -2.77 -20.01
N LEU A 222 17.79 -2.52 -21.18
CA LEU A 222 17.31 -3.55 -22.11
C LEU A 222 18.34 -3.89 -23.20
N ALA A 223 19.62 -3.63 -22.92
CA ALA A 223 20.75 -3.87 -23.82
C ALA A 223 21.63 -5.05 -23.36
N ARG A 224 22.74 -5.29 -24.07
CA ARG A 224 23.80 -6.23 -23.69
C ARG A 224 23.29 -7.63 -23.28
N GLY A 225 23.55 -8.05 -22.04
CA GLY A 225 23.15 -9.36 -21.51
C GLY A 225 21.63 -9.53 -21.46
N VAL A 226 20.89 -8.46 -21.17
CA VAL A 226 19.42 -8.49 -21.16
C VAL A 226 18.88 -8.67 -22.58
N ALA A 227 19.40 -7.90 -23.55
CA ALA A 227 19.05 -8.08 -24.96
C ALA A 227 19.38 -9.50 -25.48
N ARG A 228 20.50 -10.08 -25.01
CA ARG A 228 20.82 -11.49 -25.31
C ARG A 228 19.78 -12.45 -24.73
N ALA A 229 19.42 -12.28 -23.45
CA ALA A 229 18.43 -13.13 -22.80
C ALA A 229 17.05 -13.01 -23.45
N MET A 230 16.66 -11.81 -23.91
CA MET A 230 15.44 -11.58 -24.69
C MET A 230 15.44 -12.35 -26.02
N ARG A 231 16.57 -12.38 -26.75
CA ARG A 231 16.67 -13.16 -27.98
C ARG A 231 16.61 -14.68 -27.75
N GLU A 232 17.17 -15.14 -26.65
CA GLU A 232 17.24 -16.58 -26.32
C GLU A 232 15.93 -17.12 -25.73
N ASN A 233 15.22 -16.30 -24.93
CA ASN A 233 14.06 -16.75 -24.15
C ASN A 233 12.74 -16.07 -24.54
N GLY A 234 12.77 -15.09 -25.44
CA GLY A 234 11.62 -14.28 -25.87
C GLY A 234 11.67 -12.85 -25.33
N THR A 235 11.09 -11.91 -26.10
CA THR A 235 11.14 -10.46 -25.82
C THR A 235 10.72 -10.10 -24.40
N LEU A 236 9.69 -10.74 -23.87
CA LEU A 236 9.11 -10.40 -22.57
C LEU A 236 9.87 -11.02 -21.38
N TYR A 237 10.90 -11.82 -21.62
CA TYR A 237 11.68 -12.51 -20.58
C TYR A 237 12.08 -11.63 -19.38
N PRO A 238 12.52 -10.35 -19.55
CA PRO A 238 12.92 -9.51 -18.43
C PRO A 238 11.79 -9.22 -17.41
N VAL A 239 10.53 -9.29 -17.84
CA VAL A 239 9.37 -8.89 -17.04
C VAL A 239 8.45 -10.05 -16.66
N GLU A 240 8.70 -11.27 -17.15
CA GLU A 240 7.81 -12.42 -16.97
C GLU A 240 7.42 -12.69 -15.52
N LYS A 241 8.36 -12.53 -14.59
CA LYS A 241 8.16 -12.84 -13.17
C LYS A 241 7.68 -11.66 -12.32
N VAL A 242 7.70 -10.45 -12.87
CA VAL A 242 7.44 -9.21 -12.10
C VAL A 242 6.27 -8.40 -12.64
N ARG A 243 5.84 -8.61 -13.89
CA ARG A 243 4.75 -7.84 -14.51
C ARG A 243 3.44 -7.89 -13.71
N GLU A 244 3.12 -9.01 -13.07
CA GLU A 244 1.90 -9.13 -12.25
C GLU A 244 2.00 -8.29 -10.97
N HIS A 245 3.20 -8.16 -10.41
CA HIS A 245 3.44 -7.30 -9.26
C HIS A 245 3.39 -5.82 -9.64
N LEU A 246 3.96 -5.45 -10.78
CA LEU A 246 3.92 -4.08 -11.29
C LEU A 246 2.49 -3.66 -11.64
N ALA A 247 1.75 -4.51 -12.36
CA ALA A 247 0.36 -4.27 -12.75
C ALA A 247 -0.63 -4.32 -11.58
N ALA A 248 -0.22 -4.81 -10.40
CA ALA A 248 -1.05 -4.78 -9.20
C ALA A 248 -1.04 -3.40 -8.49
N ALA A 249 -0.07 -2.54 -8.80
CA ALA A 249 -0.07 -1.17 -8.33
C ALA A 249 -1.03 -0.29 -9.17
N ASP A 250 -1.50 0.81 -8.59
CA ASP A 250 -2.34 1.75 -9.34
C ASP A 250 -1.53 2.55 -10.38
N LEU A 251 -0.23 2.76 -10.12
CA LEU A 251 0.74 3.28 -11.07
C LEU A 251 2.07 2.50 -10.99
N ALA A 252 2.73 2.32 -12.13
CA ALA A 252 4.11 1.82 -12.21
C ALA A 252 5.00 2.78 -13.02
N PHE A 253 6.17 3.12 -12.46
CA PHE A 253 7.12 4.06 -13.04
C PHE A 253 8.55 3.48 -13.06
N ALA A 254 9.33 3.74 -14.10
CA ALA A 254 10.69 3.19 -14.23
C ALA A 254 11.71 4.20 -14.76
N ASN A 255 13.01 3.95 -14.55
CA ASN A 255 14.06 4.61 -15.32
C ASN A 255 14.38 3.79 -16.58
N LEU A 256 14.14 4.35 -17.76
CA LEU A 256 14.55 3.74 -19.03
C LEU A 256 16.01 4.09 -19.30
N GLU A 257 16.91 3.21 -18.89
CA GLU A 257 18.36 3.42 -18.94
C GLU A 257 19.00 2.85 -20.21
N SER A 258 18.27 2.78 -21.31
CA SER A 258 18.83 2.43 -22.61
C SER A 258 18.00 3.07 -23.72
N PRO A 259 18.62 3.77 -24.68
CA PRO A 259 17.89 4.26 -25.83
C PRO A 259 17.40 3.09 -26.68
N ILE A 260 16.24 3.27 -27.29
CA ILE A 260 15.54 2.29 -28.10
C ILE A 260 15.61 2.74 -29.56
N GLY A 261 16.17 1.89 -30.41
CA GLY A 261 16.12 2.10 -31.85
C GLY A 261 17.37 1.68 -32.60
N VAL A 262 17.50 2.15 -33.83
CA VAL A 262 18.55 1.73 -34.78
C VAL A 262 19.33 2.90 -35.36
N LYS A 263 18.84 4.14 -35.21
CA LYS A 263 19.49 5.35 -35.70
C LYS A 263 20.71 5.74 -34.87
N GLY A 264 21.39 6.79 -35.34
CA GLY A 264 22.50 7.40 -34.64
C GLY A 264 23.79 6.58 -34.67
N ARG A 265 24.81 7.13 -34.02
CA ARG A 265 26.14 6.54 -33.92
C ARG A 265 26.57 6.53 -32.46
N PRO A 266 27.31 5.52 -32.01
CA PRO A 266 27.80 5.49 -30.65
C PRO A 266 28.62 6.74 -30.36
N LEU A 267 28.33 7.42 -29.26
CA LEU A 267 29.06 8.61 -28.85
C LEU A 267 30.54 8.27 -28.64
N PRO A 268 31.48 8.95 -29.32
CA PRO A 268 32.89 8.66 -29.15
C PRO A 268 33.34 8.88 -27.69
N GLY A 269 34.36 8.13 -27.27
CA GLY A 269 34.96 8.27 -25.93
C GLY A 269 34.23 7.60 -24.76
N LYS A 270 32.90 7.33 -24.85
CA LYS A 270 32.09 6.87 -23.71
C LYS A 270 32.38 5.44 -23.21
N GLN A 271 33.15 4.64 -23.94
CA GLN A 271 33.57 3.25 -23.65
C GLN A 271 32.44 2.20 -23.55
N ILE A 272 31.29 2.55 -22.99
CA ILE A 272 30.12 1.68 -22.81
C ILE A 272 28.90 2.37 -23.44
N TRP A 273 28.25 1.63 -24.33
CA TRP A 273 27.03 2.04 -25.02
C TRP A 273 25.92 1.04 -24.79
N PHE A 274 24.73 1.54 -24.51
CA PHE A 274 23.51 0.75 -24.44
C PHE A 274 22.63 1.10 -25.63
N ARG A 275 22.10 0.07 -26.27
CA ARG A 275 21.04 0.22 -27.26
C ARG A 275 20.13 -0.98 -27.17
N ALA A 276 18.86 -0.69 -26.95
CA ALA A 276 17.80 -1.66 -27.02
C ALA A 276 17.26 -1.71 -28.46
N GLU A 277 16.89 -2.91 -28.90
CA GLU A 277 16.21 -3.08 -30.20
C GLU A 277 14.80 -2.49 -30.12
N PRO A 278 14.19 -2.06 -31.25
CA PRO A 278 12.84 -1.47 -31.26
C PRO A 278 11.78 -2.28 -30.51
N GLU A 279 11.86 -3.62 -30.55
CA GLU A 279 10.92 -4.51 -29.87
C GLU A 279 10.99 -4.42 -28.34
N ALA A 280 12.03 -3.79 -27.78
CA ALA A 280 12.16 -3.57 -26.34
C ALA A 280 11.04 -2.67 -25.77
N VAL A 281 10.39 -1.85 -26.60
CA VAL A 281 9.24 -1.07 -26.16
C VAL A 281 8.07 -1.95 -25.69
N GLU A 282 7.95 -3.16 -26.22
CA GLU A 282 6.95 -4.15 -25.78
C GLU A 282 7.22 -4.65 -24.36
N VAL A 283 8.48 -4.65 -23.90
CA VAL A 283 8.81 -4.97 -22.51
C VAL A 283 8.22 -3.92 -21.57
N LEU A 284 8.33 -2.63 -21.94
CA LEU A 284 7.78 -1.53 -21.15
C LEU A 284 6.25 -1.58 -21.09
N ARG A 285 5.60 -1.84 -22.24
CA ARG A 285 4.14 -2.05 -22.31
C ARG A 285 3.70 -3.25 -21.47
N ALA A 286 4.37 -4.40 -21.63
CA ALA A 286 4.00 -5.63 -20.93
C ALA A 286 4.28 -5.58 -19.42
N ALA A 287 5.23 -4.75 -18.99
CA ALA A 287 5.45 -4.44 -17.57
C ALA A 287 4.28 -3.64 -16.95
N GLY A 288 3.42 -3.03 -17.77
CA GLY A 288 2.33 -2.18 -17.31
C GLY A 288 2.81 -0.84 -16.77
N LEU A 289 3.87 -0.27 -17.36
CA LEU A 289 4.39 1.03 -16.95
C LEU A 289 3.47 2.16 -17.41
N ASP A 290 3.10 3.04 -16.48
CA ASP A 290 2.33 4.25 -16.73
C ASP A 290 3.20 5.45 -17.11
N GLY A 291 4.51 5.36 -16.88
CA GLY A 291 5.47 6.33 -17.35
C GLY A 291 6.92 5.95 -17.06
N VAL A 292 7.84 6.67 -17.69
CA VAL A 292 9.29 6.48 -17.47
C VAL A 292 10.00 7.81 -17.24
N THR A 293 11.11 7.77 -16.52
CA THR A 293 12.14 8.80 -16.64
C THR A 293 13.18 8.35 -17.67
N VAL A 294 13.68 9.29 -18.45
CA VAL A 294 14.81 9.10 -19.36
C VAL A 294 16.03 9.92 -18.95
N ALA A 295 15.97 10.57 -17.78
CA ALA A 295 17.09 11.33 -17.22
C ALA A 295 18.16 10.39 -16.65
N ASN A 296 19.08 9.94 -17.51
CA ASN A 296 20.21 9.11 -17.10
C ASN A 296 21.42 9.35 -18.01
N ASN A 297 22.53 8.69 -17.69
CA ASN A 297 23.81 8.78 -18.38
C ASN A 297 23.91 7.92 -19.66
N HIS A 298 22.88 7.14 -20.01
CA HIS A 298 22.90 6.23 -21.17
C HIS A 298 21.94 6.63 -22.29
N ILE A 299 20.93 7.46 -22.02
CA ILE A 299 19.87 7.77 -22.99
C ILE A 299 20.37 8.41 -24.31
N LEU A 300 21.51 9.10 -24.29
CA LEU A 300 22.09 9.73 -25.48
C LEU A 300 23.29 8.97 -26.03
N ASP A 301 23.54 7.72 -25.63
CA ASP A 301 24.79 7.10 -26.04
C ASP A 301 24.88 6.66 -27.51
N TYR A 302 23.78 6.78 -28.27
CA TYR A 302 23.78 6.81 -29.75
C TYR A 302 23.42 8.19 -30.34
N ASP A 303 23.68 9.26 -29.59
CA ASP A 303 23.44 10.67 -29.93
C ASP A 303 21.95 11.02 -30.13
N GLU A 304 21.67 12.27 -30.52
CA GLU A 304 20.32 12.84 -30.63
C GLU A 304 19.37 12.02 -31.49
N GLU A 305 19.87 11.49 -32.61
CA GLU A 305 19.03 10.77 -33.57
C GLU A 305 18.35 9.56 -32.91
N ASN A 306 19.08 8.83 -32.06
CA ASN A 306 18.53 7.67 -31.38
C ASN A 306 17.75 8.06 -30.12
N PHE A 307 18.14 9.15 -29.44
CA PHE A 307 17.35 9.67 -28.34
C PHE A 307 15.96 10.14 -28.81
N LEU A 308 15.88 10.91 -29.89
CA LEU A 308 14.62 11.35 -30.50
C LEU A 308 13.79 10.17 -30.98
N GLU A 309 14.43 9.18 -31.62
CA GLU A 309 13.77 7.93 -32.01
C GLU A 309 13.22 7.17 -30.79
N THR A 310 13.92 7.18 -29.66
CA THR A 310 13.42 6.60 -28.40
C THR A 310 12.15 7.32 -27.94
N LEU A 311 12.13 8.66 -27.97
CA LEU A 311 10.94 9.44 -27.60
C LEU A 311 9.78 9.18 -28.55
N ASP A 312 10.05 8.99 -29.84
CA ASP A 312 9.04 8.63 -30.83
C ASP A 312 8.46 7.24 -30.55
N PHE A 313 9.30 6.23 -30.25
CA PHE A 313 8.83 4.91 -29.84
C PHE A 313 8.00 4.94 -28.56
N LEU A 314 8.39 5.74 -27.56
CA LEU A 314 7.60 5.94 -26.34
C LEU A 314 6.25 6.59 -26.65
N GLY A 315 6.23 7.60 -27.52
CA GLY A 315 5.01 8.27 -27.97
C GLY A 315 4.06 7.35 -28.74
N GLU A 316 4.56 6.59 -29.70
CA GLU A 316 3.82 5.54 -30.41
C GLU A 316 3.34 4.44 -29.46
N ALA A 317 4.13 4.16 -28.43
CA ALA A 317 3.77 3.25 -27.37
C ALA A 317 2.72 3.82 -26.39
N GLY A 318 2.41 5.11 -26.46
CA GLY A 318 1.56 5.78 -25.45
C GLY A 318 2.14 5.68 -24.03
N ILE A 319 3.46 5.56 -23.90
CA ILE A 319 4.18 5.55 -22.64
C ILE A 319 4.73 6.96 -22.43
N PRO A 320 4.13 7.78 -21.55
CA PRO A 320 4.62 9.12 -21.31
C PRO A 320 5.96 9.10 -20.56
N TRP A 321 6.73 10.18 -20.67
CA TRP A 321 8.04 10.29 -20.03
C TRP A 321 8.27 11.65 -19.36
N THR A 322 9.31 11.71 -18.52
CA THR A 322 9.88 12.92 -17.91
C THR A 322 11.41 12.85 -17.95
N GLY A 323 12.09 13.96 -17.67
CA GLY A 323 13.55 13.99 -17.52
C GLY A 323 14.33 13.95 -18.83
N GLY A 324 13.68 14.24 -19.95
CA GLY A 324 14.33 14.41 -21.24
C GLY A 324 13.34 14.89 -22.29
N GLY A 325 13.85 15.57 -23.30
CA GLY A 325 13.00 16.23 -24.27
C GLY A 325 13.72 16.68 -25.52
N ARG A 326 12.92 17.16 -26.49
CA ARG A 326 13.36 17.78 -27.73
C ARG A 326 14.07 19.12 -27.49
N ASP A 327 13.79 19.74 -26.34
CA ASP A 327 14.41 20.96 -25.84
C ASP A 327 14.40 20.96 -24.30
N LEU A 328 15.00 21.99 -23.69
CA LEU A 328 15.10 22.16 -22.24
C LEU A 328 13.73 22.31 -21.56
N ALA A 329 12.76 22.94 -22.22
CA ALA A 329 11.43 23.14 -21.67
C ALA A 329 10.67 21.81 -21.57
N GLU A 330 10.78 20.95 -22.59
CA GLU A 330 10.26 19.59 -22.55
C GLU A 330 11.02 18.72 -21.54
N ALA A 331 12.36 18.82 -21.50
CA ALA A 331 13.19 18.01 -20.61
C ALA A 331 12.89 18.26 -19.12
N ARG A 332 12.54 19.50 -18.75
CA ARG A 332 12.14 19.90 -17.38
C ARG A 332 10.65 19.76 -17.09
N ARG A 333 9.82 19.42 -18.10
CA ARG A 333 8.37 19.34 -17.92
C ARG A 333 8.01 18.16 -17.01
N PRO A 334 7.27 18.37 -15.91
CA PRO A 334 6.83 17.26 -15.06
C PRO A 334 5.82 16.39 -15.82
N LEU A 335 5.95 15.08 -15.66
CA LEU A 335 4.91 14.14 -16.02
C LEU A 335 3.93 14.03 -14.86
N VAL A 336 2.66 14.39 -15.06
CA VAL A 336 1.62 14.26 -14.03
C VAL A 336 0.73 13.06 -14.36
N LEU A 337 0.71 12.08 -13.44
CA LEU A 337 -0.17 10.91 -13.50
C LEU A 337 -1.17 10.97 -12.35
N GLU A 338 -2.36 10.43 -12.55
CA GLU A 338 -3.40 10.40 -11.51
C GLU A 338 -3.86 8.96 -11.26
N ALA A 339 -3.90 8.58 -10.00
CA ALA A 339 -4.50 7.33 -9.56
C ALA A 339 -5.30 7.55 -8.29
N ARG A 340 -6.51 6.98 -8.23
CA ARG A 340 -7.41 7.07 -7.06
C ARG A 340 -7.66 8.52 -6.60
N GLY A 341 -7.66 9.49 -7.53
CA GLY A 341 -7.82 10.92 -7.22
C GLY A 341 -6.59 11.60 -6.62
N VAL A 342 -5.44 10.90 -6.55
CA VAL A 342 -4.15 11.47 -6.14
C VAL A 342 -3.33 11.75 -7.40
N ARG A 343 -2.94 13.02 -7.59
CA ARG A 343 -2.06 13.43 -8.69
C ARG A 343 -0.60 13.39 -8.23
N ILE A 344 0.24 12.69 -8.99
CA ILE A 344 1.67 12.55 -8.74
C ILE A 344 2.42 13.19 -9.91
N ALA A 345 3.25 14.20 -9.63
CA ALA A 345 4.16 14.80 -10.59
C ALA A 345 5.54 14.14 -10.50
N PHE A 346 6.04 13.63 -11.62
CA PHE A 346 7.36 13.03 -11.77
C PHE A 346 8.31 13.99 -12.49
N LEU A 347 9.44 14.27 -11.84
CA LEU A 347 10.56 15.04 -12.39
C LEU A 347 11.77 14.11 -12.52
N GLY A 348 12.50 14.20 -13.62
CA GLY A 348 13.72 13.42 -13.85
C GLY A 348 14.92 14.34 -14.08
N TYR A 349 16.05 14.05 -13.44
CA TYR A 349 17.29 14.83 -13.55
C TYR A 349 18.53 13.95 -13.48
N SER A 350 19.59 14.32 -14.19
CA SER A 350 20.83 13.54 -14.26
C SER A 350 22.05 14.38 -13.88
N GLU A 351 22.92 13.83 -13.03
CA GLU A 351 24.24 14.39 -12.73
C GLU A 351 25.15 14.40 -13.97
N PHE A 352 24.89 13.47 -14.90
CA PHE A 352 25.73 13.24 -16.08
C PHE A 352 25.37 14.16 -17.26
N ALA A 353 24.39 15.06 -17.11
CA ALA A 353 23.92 15.94 -18.17
C ALA A 353 25.06 16.80 -18.77
N ASP A 354 25.92 17.33 -17.92
CA ASP A 354 26.98 18.27 -18.34
C ASP A 354 28.28 17.56 -18.78
N LEU A 355 28.35 16.23 -18.69
CA LEU A 355 29.53 15.48 -19.10
C LEU A 355 29.61 15.34 -20.62
N PHE A 356 30.83 15.45 -21.15
CA PHE A 356 31.19 15.05 -22.51
C PHE A 356 32.36 14.07 -22.45
N PHE A 357 32.44 13.17 -23.42
CA PHE A 357 33.34 12.01 -23.36
C PHE A 357 34.53 12.10 -24.33
N ASP A 358 34.51 13.06 -25.25
CA ASP A 358 35.51 13.21 -26.30
C ASP A 358 35.81 14.69 -26.57
N TRP A 359 37.09 15.04 -26.76
CA TRP A 359 37.52 16.41 -27.01
C TRP A 359 37.30 16.86 -28.45
N ASP A 360 37.41 15.93 -29.40
CA ASP A 360 37.16 16.17 -30.83
C ASP A 360 35.66 16.19 -31.12
N TYR A 361 34.85 15.60 -30.21
CA TYR A 361 33.40 15.66 -30.22
C TYR A 361 32.83 16.04 -28.84
N PRO A 362 32.90 17.34 -28.44
CA PRO A 362 32.54 17.82 -27.10
C PRO A 362 31.02 17.89 -26.91
N ARG A 363 30.37 16.73 -27.00
CA ARG A 363 28.93 16.57 -26.90
C ARG A 363 28.52 16.25 -25.46
N SER A 364 27.79 17.17 -24.83
CA SER A 364 27.11 16.93 -23.55
C SER A 364 25.71 16.37 -23.72
N PHE A 365 25.15 15.82 -22.64
CA PHE A 365 23.81 15.24 -22.60
C PHE A 365 22.74 16.30 -22.27
N ALA A 366 23.16 17.49 -21.84
CA ALA A 366 22.29 18.56 -21.40
C ALA A 366 21.37 19.06 -22.53
N ALA A 367 20.07 19.09 -22.24
CA ALA A 367 19.11 19.81 -23.08
C ALA A 367 19.38 21.32 -23.04
N THR A 368 19.22 21.99 -24.18
CA THR A 368 19.23 23.45 -24.28
C THR A 368 17.92 23.93 -24.90
N GLU A 369 17.73 25.24 -25.06
CA GLU A 369 16.51 25.80 -25.68
C GLU A 369 16.22 25.22 -27.08
N ASP A 370 17.27 24.77 -27.78
CA ASP A 370 17.25 24.35 -29.17
C ASP A 370 17.85 22.96 -29.41
N ARG A 371 18.23 22.23 -28.36
CA ARG A 371 18.89 20.93 -28.46
C ARG A 371 18.23 19.89 -27.56
N PRO A 372 17.98 18.68 -28.08
CA PRO A 372 17.43 17.60 -27.27
C PRO A 372 18.45 17.12 -26.23
N GLY A 373 17.94 16.70 -25.08
CA GLY A 373 18.76 16.12 -24.03
C GLY A 373 18.01 15.88 -22.73
N VAL A 374 18.76 15.79 -21.64
CA VAL A 374 18.26 15.64 -20.26
C VAL A 374 18.59 16.89 -19.43
N PRO A 375 17.82 17.21 -18.36
CA PRO A 375 18.15 18.33 -17.50
C PRO A 375 19.22 17.96 -16.46
N ALA A 376 20.16 18.87 -16.23
CA ALA A 376 21.20 18.74 -15.21
C ALA A 376 20.65 18.90 -13.80
N ILE A 377 21.19 18.16 -12.83
CA ILE A 377 20.89 18.37 -11.41
C ILE A 377 21.43 19.74 -10.99
N ARG A 378 20.51 20.71 -10.87
CA ARG A 378 20.79 22.04 -10.35
C ARG A 378 19.78 22.43 -9.29
N GLU A 379 20.25 22.93 -8.15
CA GLU A 379 19.38 23.27 -7.02
C GLU A 379 18.33 24.33 -7.37
N ASP A 380 18.70 25.32 -8.19
CA ASP A 380 17.80 26.38 -8.64
C ASP A 380 16.65 25.81 -9.48
N TRP A 381 16.96 24.96 -10.46
CA TRP A 381 15.97 24.31 -11.32
C TRP A 381 15.08 23.34 -10.55
N LEU A 382 15.67 22.50 -9.69
CA LEU A 382 14.91 21.58 -8.84
C LEU A 382 13.94 22.33 -7.93
N ALA A 383 14.39 23.39 -7.25
CA ALA A 383 13.54 24.16 -6.36
C ALA A 383 12.42 24.90 -7.11
N GLU A 384 12.69 25.41 -8.30
CA GLU A 384 11.70 26.01 -9.19
C GLU A 384 10.65 24.98 -9.63
N ASP A 385 11.08 23.86 -10.18
CA ASP A 385 10.20 22.86 -10.78
C ASP A 385 9.39 22.09 -9.73
N ILE A 386 9.98 21.80 -8.55
CA ILE A 386 9.23 21.22 -7.43
C ILE A 386 8.15 22.20 -6.96
N ARG A 387 8.44 23.51 -6.90
CA ARG A 387 7.45 24.51 -6.49
C ARG A 387 6.31 24.62 -7.51
N ALA A 388 6.63 24.59 -8.80
CA ALA A 388 5.65 24.59 -9.89
C ALA A 388 4.80 23.29 -9.88
N ALA A 389 5.45 22.13 -9.76
CA ALA A 389 4.79 20.82 -9.74
C ALA A 389 3.81 20.69 -8.56
N ARG A 390 4.14 21.25 -7.38
CA ARG A 390 3.23 21.31 -6.22
C ARG A 390 1.95 22.10 -6.46
N GLN A 391 1.88 22.95 -7.49
CA GLN A 391 0.63 23.65 -7.84
C GLN A 391 -0.35 22.77 -8.62
N VAL A 392 0.15 21.70 -9.25
CA VAL A 392 -0.62 20.84 -10.17
C VAL A 392 -0.72 19.39 -9.71
N ALA A 393 0.00 19.00 -8.67
CA ALA A 393 0.01 17.65 -8.11
C ALA A 393 0.02 17.66 -6.58
N ASP A 394 -0.50 16.58 -6.00
CA ASP A 394 -0.59 16.38 -4.54
C ASP A 394 0.72 15.79 -3.99
N VAL A 395 1.43 15.02 -4.82
CA VAL A 395 2.76 14.45 -4.54
C VAL A 395 3.72 14.83 -5.66
N VAL A 396 4.96 15.18 -5.30
CA VAL A 396 6.05 15.37 -6.26
C VAL A 396 7.12 14.31 -6.01
N ALA A 397 7.35 13.46 -7.00
CA ALA A 397 8.40 12.45 -7.02
C ALA A 397 9.54 12.92 -7.93
N VAL A 398 10.77 12.86 -7.43
CA VAL A 398 11.95 13.30 -8.18
C VAL A 398 12.87 12.10 -8.38
N ALA A 399 13.05 11.68 -9.63
CA ALA A 399 14.03 10.69 -10.04
C ALA A 399 15.36 11.39 -10.33
N LEU A 400 16.29 11.29 -9.38
CA LEU A 400 17.66 11.76 -9.54
C LEU A 400 18.53 10.59 -9.97
N HIS A 401 19.21 10.72 -11.10
CA HIS A 401 20.21 9.76 -11.57
C HIS A 401 21.60 10.33 -11.34
N TRP A 402 22.28 9.83 -10.30
CA TRP A 402 23.52 10.40 -9.75
C TRP A 402 24.34 9.33 -9.04
N GLY A 403 25.58 9.66 -8.72
CA GLY A 403 26.47 8.82 -7.91
C GLY A 403 27.49 8.04 -8.72
N VAL A 404 28.21 7.17 -8.02
CA VAL A 404 29.32 6.39 -8.60
C VAL A 404 28.84 4.99 -8.97
N GLU A 405 28.93 4.66 -10.27
CA GLU A 405 28.60 3.33 -10.78
C GLU A 405 29.30 2.21 -10.00
N PHE A 406 28.62 1.07 -9.83
CA PHE A 406 29.10 -0.11 -9.08
C PHE A 406 29.27 0.08 -7.57
N THR A 407 28.64 1.11 -7.00
CA THR A 407 28.60 1.35 -5.54
C THR A 407 27.23 0.99 -4.98
N ASN A 408 27.18 0.27 -3.85
CA ASN A 408 25.93 -0.14 -3.19
C ASN A 408 25.43 0.87 -2.13
N SER A 409 26.08 2.02 -2.04
CA SER A 409 25.71 3.14 -1.17
C SER A 409 25.76 4.42 -1.99
N PRO A 410 24.77 5.33 -1.82
CA PRO A 410 24.78 6.64 -2.45
C PRO A 410 25.99 7.48 -2.03
#